data_AF-A0A9D2SVX4-F1
#
_entry.id   AF-A0A9D2SVX4-F1
#
_cell.length_a   1.000
_cell.length_b   1.000
_cell.length_c   1.000
_cell.angle_alpha   90.00
_cell.angle_beta   90.00
_cell.angle_gamma   90.00
#
_symmetry.space_group_name_H-M   'P 1'
#
loop_
_entity.id
_entity.type
_entity.pdbx_description
1 polymer ?
#
loop_
_entity_poly.entity_id
_entity_poly.type
_entity_poly.pdbx_seq_one_letter_code
_entity_poly.pdbx_strand_id
1 'polypeptide(L)' 'GTFSRSFYVGDKLSEEDIKAGYENGELKITFPKEVKKLPEKKTITID' A
#
# COMPACT_ATOMS: atom_id res chain seq x y z
N GLY A 1 -5.17 4.16 -27.03
CA GLY A 1 -3.99 4.89 -26.52
C GLY A 1 -3.23 3.99 -25.58
N THR A 2 -1.92 4.19 -25.45
CA THR A 2 -1.07 3.42 -24.54
C THR A 2 -0.81 4.24 -23.28
N PHE A 3 -0.86 3.63 -22.10
CA PHE A 3 -0.56 4.29 -20.83
C PHE A 3 0.29 3.38 -19.94
N SER A 4 1.09 4.00 -19.09
CA SER A 4 1.93 3.31 -18.10
C SER A 4 1.95 4.13 -16.81
N ARG A 5 1.78 3.46 -15.66
CA ARG A 5 1.96 4.04 -14.33
C ARG A 5 2.87 3.16 -13.51
N SER A 6 3.72 3.78 -12.71
CA SER A 6 4.66 3.12 -11.80
C SER A 6 4.49 3.70 -10.41
N PHE A 7 4.60 2.84 -9.39
CA PHE A 7 4.51 3.23 -7.99
C PHE A 7 5.62 2.55 -7.21
N TYR A 8 6.18 3.28 -6.27
CA TYR A 8 7.07 2.69 -5.28
C TYR A 8 6.23 2.07 -4.16
N VAL A 9 6.43 0.77 -3.92
CA VAL A 9 5.66 -0.01 -2.94
C VAL A 9 6.50 -0.44 -1.72
N GLY A 10 7.76 0.01 -1.65
CA GLY A 10 8.70 -0.37 -0.59
C GLY A 10 9.64 -1.51 -1.00
N ASP A 11 10.69 -1.72 -0.20
CA ASP A 11 11.77 -2.67 -0.52
C ASP A 11 11.50 -4.10 -0.05
N LYS A 12 10.42 -4.34 0.70
CA LYS A 12 10.15 -5.62 1.36
C LYS A 12 9.09 -6.49 0.67
N LEU A 13 8.51 -6.00 -0.42
CA LEU A 13 7.55 -6.77 -1.21
C LEU A 13 8.28 -7.50 -2.32
N SER A 14 7.99 -8.78 -2.48
CA SER A 14 8.41 -9.54 -3.66
C SER A 14 7.26 -9.62 -4.68
N GLU A 15 7.56 -10.10 -5.89
CA GLU A 15 6.56 -10.21 -6.95
C GLU A 15 5.40 -11.13 -6.57
N GLU A 16 5.66 -12.16 -5.75
CA GLU A 16 4.65 -13.14 -5.31
C GLU A 16 3.64 -12.55 -4.32
N ASP A 17 3.97 -11.44 -3.64
CA ASP A 17 3.09 -10.74 -2.70
C ASP A 17 2.04 -9.87 -3.41
N ILE A 18 2.24 -9.60 -4.71
CA ILE A 18 1.40 -8.72 -5.51
C ILE A 18 0.29 -9.54 -6.17
N LYS A 19 -0.97 -9.20 -5.87
CA LYS A 19 -2.16 -9.80 -6.49
C LYS A 19 -2.88 -8.77 -7.33
N ALA A 20 -3.29 -9.14 -8.53
CA ALA A 20 -4.05 -8.27 -9.41
C ALA A 20 -5.33 -8.96 -9.92
N GLY A 21 -6.38 -8.17 -10.11
CA GLY A 21 -7.64 -8.60 -10.71
C GLY A 21 -8.26 -7.49 -11.53
N TYR A 22 -8.99 -7.83 -12.57
CA TYR A 22 -9.69 -6.88 -13.42
C TYR A 22 -11.16 -7.27 -13.55
N GLU A 23 -12.05 -6.44 -13.02
CA GLU A 23 -13.49 -6.69 -12.98
C GLU A 23 -14.25 -5.39 -13.21
N ASN A 24 -15.35 -5.45 -13.96
CA ASN A 24 -16.23 -4.30 -14.24
C ASN A 24 -15.51 -3.03 -14.77
N GLY A 25 -14.45 -3.21 -15.55
CA GLY A 25 -13.69 -2.09 -16.09
C GLY A 25 -12.63 -1.51 -15.13
N GLU A 26 -12.44 -2.11 -13.96
CA GLU A 26 -11.55 -1.64 -12.91
C GLU A 26 -10.39 -2.62 -12.68
N LEU A 27 -9.15 -2.11 -12.74
CA LEU A 27 -7.96 -2.85 -12.36
C LEU A 27 -7.67 -2.66 -10.86
N LYS A 28 -7.72 -3.75 -10.10
CA LYS A 28 -7.40 -3.78 -8.66
C LYS A 28 -6.08 -4.49 -8.44
N ILE A 29 -5.14 -3.80 -7.79
CA ILE A 29 -3.84 -4.34 -7.40
C ILE A 29 -3.77 -4.31 -5.87
N THR A 30 -3.51 -5.45 -5.24
CA THR A 30 -3.48 -5.65 -3.80
C THR A 30 -2.13 -6.23 -3.38
N PHE A 31 -1.57 -5.70 -2.31
CA PHE A 31 -0.33 -6.19 -1.68
C PHE A 31 -0.45 -6.00 -0.15
N PRO A 32 0.25 -6.80 0.67
CA PRO A 32 0.15 -6.72 2.11
C PRO A 32 0.64 -5.36 2.63
N LYS A 33 -0.10 -4.81 3.60
CA LYS A 33 0.26 -3.54 4.23
C LYS A 33 1.37 -3.76 5.26
N GLU A 34 2.47 -3.03 5.17
CA GLU A 34 3.45 -2.99 6.25
C GLU A 34 2.79 -2.44 7.54
N VAL A 35 2.65 -3.30 8.56
CA VAL A 35 2.18 -2.89 9.88
C VAL A 35 3.32 -2.18 10.60
N LYS A 36 3.51 -0.90 10.30
CA LYS A 36 4.30 -0.03 11.19
C LYS A 36 3.45 0.16 12.44
N LYS A 37 3.93 -0.30 13.61
CA LYS A 37 3.38 0.11 14.91
C LYS A 37 3.33 1.63 14.86
N LEU A 38 2.13 2.22 14.79
CA LEU A 38 1.99 3.65 14.92
C LEU A 38 2.68 4.02 16.25
N PRO A 39 3.52 5.07 16.28
CA PRO A 39 4.03 5.56 17.54
C PRO A 39 2.82 5.81 18.45
N GLU A 40 2.87 5.30 19.67
CA GLU A 40 1.84 5.57 20.67
C GLU A 40 1.63 7.08 20.73
N LYS A 41 0.36 7.51 20.61
CA LYS A 41 -0.01 8.92 20.65
C LYS A 41 0.44 9.46 22.00
N LYS A 42 1.57 10.17 22.04
CA LYS A 42 2.03 10.90 23.22
C LYS A 42 1.16 12.14 23.36
N THR A 43 0.05 12.02 24.11
CA THR A 43 -0.74 13.17 24.52
C THR A 43 0.03 13.92 25.60
N ILE A 44 0.37 15.19 25.36
CA ILE A 44 0.92 16.09 26.38
C ILE A 44 -0.22 16.99 26.83
N THR A 45 -0.64 16.84 28.08
CA THR A 45 -1.60 17.75 28.73
C THR A 45 -0.83 18.97 29.24
N ILE A 46 -1.35 20.18 29.00
CA ILE A 46 -0.83 21.43 29.56
C ILE A 46 -1.90 21.95 30.54
N ASP A 47 -1.49 22.22 31.77
CA ASP A 47 -2.28 22.92 32.80
C ASP A 47 -2.06 24.44 32.75
#